data_AF-A0A8T3TSI5-F1
#
_entry.id   AF-A0A8T3TSI5-F1
#
_cell.length_a   1.000
_cell.length_b   1.000
_cell.length_c   1.000
_cell.angle_alpha   90.00
_cell.angle_beta   90.00
_cell.angle_gamma   90.00
#
_symmetry.space_group_name_H-M   'P 1'
#
loop_
_entity.id
_entity.type
_entity.pdbx_description
1 polymer ?
#
loop_
_entity_poly.entity_id
_entity_poly.type
_entity_poly.pdbx_seq_one_letter_code
_entity_poly.pdbx_strand_id
1 'polypeptide(L)'
;MRRVLPLFLLIGLFAAPSAALAHGTDAPDPTFPAVLFAWSFDPLVVIALVAVGVAYGWAVRRVNRAHASNPHPGYRSWLFGGGLLTIGVALTSPIEAYEGLLFSVHMVQHMLLELVAAPLLLAGAPITLTLRAVRPSVRRRLLAVLQSRVMHVI
;
A
#
# COMPACT_ATOMS: atom_id res chain seq x y z
N MET A 1 5.99 32.39 8.76
CA MET A 1 6.80 31.31 8.14
C MET A 1 7.39 30.43 9.24
N ARG A 2 6.70 29.37 9.66
CA ARG A 2 7.17 28.34 10.64
C ARG A 2 5.99 27.40 10.87
N ARG A 3 6.05 26.17 10.35
CA ARG A 3 5.19 24.97 10.61
C ARG A 3 5.10 24.03 9.38
N VAL A 4 6.19 23.86 8.64
CA VAL A 4 6.32 22.78 7.64
C VAL A 4 7.41 21.77 8.03
N LEU A 5 8.10 22.04 9.16
CA LEU A 5 9.24 21.25 9.63
C LEU A 5 8.94 19.85 10.20
N PRO A 6 7.72 19.47 10.68
CA PRO A 6 7.54 18.13 11.24
C PRO A 6 7.32 17.04 10.19
N LEU A 7 7.03 17.38 8.93
CA LEU A 7 6.70 16.38 7.90
C LEU A 7 7.95 15.76 7.26
N PHE A 8 9.06 16.51 7.16
CA PHE A 8 10.32 16.00 6.61
C PHE A 8 11.12 15.13 7.61
N LEU A 9 10.96 15.37 8.91
CA LEU A 9 11.61 14.56 9.96
C LEU A 9 11.03 13.14 10.07
N LEU A 10 9.77 12.93 9.65
CA LEU A 10 9.15 11.60 9.57
C LEU A 10 9.61 10.77 8.36
N ILE A 11 10.13 11.42 7.31
CA ILE A 11 10.68 10.75 6.12
C ILE A 11 12.12 10.28 6.40
N GLY A 12 12.87 10.98 7.24
CA GLY A 12 14.26 10.61 7.59
C GLY A 12 14.38 9.32 8.40
N LEU A 13 13.36 8.92 9.15
CA LEU A 13 13.38 7.67 9.94
C LEU A 13 13.22 6.41 9.06
N PHE A 14 12.80 6.56 7.80
CA PHE A 14 12.67 5.47 6.82
C PHE A 14 13.96 5.16 6.04
N ALA A 15 15.03 5.95 6.25
CA ALA A 15 16.28 5.83 5.49
C ALA A 15 17.37 4.99 6.18
N ALA A 16 17.10 4.45 7.37
CA ALA A 16 18.01 3.48 7.97
C ALA A 16 17.86 2.14 7.23
N PRO A 17 18.95 1.52 6.75
CA PRO A 17 18.88 0.22 6.09
C PRO A 17 18.42 -0.83 7.11
N SER A 18 17.14 -1.13 7.11
CA SER A 18 16.51 -2.18 7.92
C SER A 18 16.75 -3.58 7.34
N ALA A 19 17.74 -3.74 6.46
CA ALA A 19 18.08 -5.01 5.82
C ALA A 19 18.31 -6.14 6.85
N ALA A 20 18.72 -5.80 8.07
CA ALA A 20 18.91 -6.76 9.17
C ALA A 20 17.61 -7.28 9.81
N LEU A 21 16.45 -6.68 9.54
CA LEU A 21 15.14 -7.09 10.08
C LEU A 21 14.12 -7.48 8.99
N ALA A 22 14.42 -7.20 7.72
CA ALA A 22 13.47 -7.31 6.61
C ALA A 22 13.53 -8.64 5.84
N HIS A 23 14.61 -9.42 5.95
CA HIS A 23 14.76 -10.65 5.19
C HIS A 23 14.85 -11.89 6.09
N GLY A 24 14.02 -12.89 5.77
CA GLY A 24 14.06 -14.21 6.38
C GLY A 24 15.27 -14.99 5.88
N THR A 25 16.44 -14.74 6.46
CA THR A 25 17.67 -15.51 6.17
C THR A 25 17.61 -16.96 6.66
N ASP A 26 16.55 -17.32 7.37
CA ASP A 26 16.34 -18.64 7.97
C ASP A 26 15.18 -19.41 7.30
N ALA A 27 14.93 -19.17 6.00
CA ALA A 27 13.91 -19.93 5.28
C ALA A 27 14.24 -21.44 5.34
N PRO A 28 13.33 -22.29 5.86
CA PRO A 28 13.57 -23.72 5.93
C PRO A 28 13.75 -24.29 4.52
N ASP A 29 14.48 -25.41 4.40
CA ASP A 29 14.64 -26.09 3.12
C ASP A 29 13.29 -26.25 2.41
N PRO A 30 13.18 -25.95 1.10
CA PRO A 30 11.92 -25.89 0.35
C PRO A 30 11.36 -27.29 0.10
N THR A 31 11.02 -27.98 1.18
CA THR A 31 10.46 -29.32 1.22
C THR A 31 8.97 -29.23 1.52
N PHE A 32 8.20 -30.14 0.93
CA PHE A 32 6.79 -30.25 1.25
C PHE A 32 6.61 -31.06 2.54
N PRO A 33 5.78 -30.62 3.52
CA PRO A 33 4.89 -29.46 3.48
C PRO A 33 5.49 -28.18 4.11
N ALA A 34 6.74 -28.19 4.57
CA ALA A 34 7.39 -27.08 5.28
C ALA A 34 7.29 -25.74 4.53
N VAL A 35 7.42 -25.76 3.20
CA VAL A 35 7.26 -24.60 2.33
C VAL A 35 5.93 -23.86 2.52
N LEU A 36 4.83 -24.56 2.86
CA LEU A 36 3.51 -23.94 3.03
C LEU A 36 3.38 -23.14 4.34
N PHE A 37 4.24 -23.43 5.32
CA PHE A 37 4.21 -22.85 6.66
C PHE A 37 5.28 -21.79 6.89
N ALA A 38 6.11 -21.49 5.88
CA ALA A 38 7.13 -20.45 5.92
C ALA A 38 6.52 -19.04 5.81
N TRP A 39 5.65 -18.67 6.74
CA TRP A 39 5.04 -17.35 6.83
C TRP A 39 5.88 -16.45 7.72
N SER A 40 6.19 -15.25 7.24
CA SER A 40 6.88 -14.20 7.99
C SER A 40 5.97 -12.98 8.10
N PHE A 41 5.85 -12.42 9.31
CA PHE A 41 5.04 -11.23 9.52
C PHE A 41 5.95 -10.09 9.94
N ASP A 42 6.52 -9.39 8.97
CA ASP A 42 7.24 -8.15 9.24
C ASP A 42 6.27 -7.12 9.84
N PRO A 43 6.49 -6.67 11.09
CA PRO A 43 5.64 -5.66 11.72
C PRO A 43 5.48 -4.39 10.88
N LEU A 44 6.51 -3.97 10.14
CA LEU A 44 6.46 -2.77 9.31
C LEU A 44 5.49 -2.93 8.14
N VAL A 45 5.53 -4.09 7.46
CA VAL A 45 4.60 -4.42 6.38
C VAL A 45 3.18 -4.48 6.91
N VAL A 46 2.95 -5.21 8.01
CA VAL A 46 1.60 -5.37 8.60
C VAL A 46 1.05 -4.02 9.05
N ILE A 47 1.85 -3.21 9.76
CA ILE A 47 1.43 -1.88 10.23
C ILE A 47 1.12 -0.98 9.04
N ALA A 48 1.94 -0.98 7.99
CA ALA A 48 1.69 -0.18 6.79
C ALA A 48 0.38 -0.57 6.10
N LEU A 49 0.12 -1.87 5.89
CA LEU A 49 -1.12 -2.37 5.28
C LEU A 49 -2.35 -1.99 6.12
N VAL A 50 -2.28 -2.19 7.44
CA VAL A 50 -3.37 -1.81 8.35
C VAL A 50 -3.59 -0.31 8.33
N ALA A 51 -2.53 0.51 8.39
CA ALA A 51 -2.62 1.96 8.35
C ALA A 51 -3.29 2.45 7.06
N VAL A 52 -2.89 1.91 5.90
CA VAL A 52 -3.48 2.25 4.60
C VAL A 52 -4.95 1.82 4.53
N GLY A 53 -5.28 0.61 4.98
CA GLY A 53 -6.65 0.12 5.02
C GLY A 53 -7.56 0.96 5.92
N VAL A 54 -7.09 1.33 7.11
CA VAL A 54 -7.80 2.22 8.05
C VAL A 54 -7.99 3.60 7.46
N ALA A 55 -6.95 4.18 6.84
CA ALA A 55 -7.03 5.49 6.20
C ALA A 55 -8.06 5.50 5.05
N TYR A 56 -8.07 4.46 4.22
CA TYR A 56 -9.06 4.30 3.15
C TYR A 56 -10.48 4.17 3.72
N GLY A 57 -10.69 3.29 4.70
CA GLY A 57 -11.99 3.13 5.36
C GLY A 57 -12.50 4.40 6.04
N TRP A 58 -11.60 5.18 6.66
CA TRP A 58 -11.92 6.50 7.20
C TRP A 58 -12.36 7.48 6.10
N ALA A 59 -11.65 7.51 4.97
CA ALA A 59 -12.00 8.36 3.83
C ALA A 59 -13.38 7.97 3.24
N VAL A 60 -13.69 6.68 3.11
CA VAL A 60 -15.02 6.18 2.69
C VAL A 60 -16.10 6.67 3.64
N ARG A 61 -15.93 6.45 4.95
CA ARG A 61 -16.91 6.89 5.97
C ARG A 61 -17.12 8.40 5.92
N ARG A 62 -16.06 9.18 5.77
CA ARG A 62 -16.11 10.63 5.68
C ARG A 62 -16.88 11.10 4.44
N VAL A 63 -16.60 10.50 3.27
CA VAL A 63 -17.29 10.84 2.02
C VAL A 63 -18.76 10.48 2.09
N ASN A 64 -19.10 9.29 2.59
CA ASN A 64 -20.49 8.84 2.71
C ASN A 64 -21.31 9.71 3.66
N ARG A 65 -20.71 10.19 4.76
CA ARG A 65 -21.36 11.14 5.68
C ARG A 65 -21.55 12.53 5.06
N ALA A 66 -20.56 13.02 4.31
CA ALA A 66 -20.60 14.36 3.73
C ALA A 66 -21.43 14.44 2.44
N HIS A 67 -21.58 13.33 1.71
CA HIS A 67 -22.26 13.26 0.42
C HIS A 67 -23.27 12.11 0.41
N ALA A 68 -24.27 12.17 1.30
CA ALA A 68 -25.26 11.09 1.45
C ALA A 68 -26.02 10.76 0.16
N SER A 69 -26.22 11.75 -0.73
CA SER A 69 -26.87 11.56 -2.04
C SER A 69 -25.97 10.92 -3.10
N ASN A 70 -24.66 10.81 -2.87
CA ASN A 70 -23.71 10.18 -3.79
C ASN A 70 -22.63 9.45 -2.98
N PRO A 71 -22.95 8.30 -2.37
CA PRO A 71 -21.99 7.54 -1.58
C PRO A 71 -20.86 6.96 -2.43
N HIS A 72 -19.75 6.61 -1.78
CA HIS A 72 -18.68 5.83 -2.39
C HIS A 72 -19.20 4.42 -2.75
N PRO A 73 -19.01 3.94 -3.99
CA PRO A 73 -19.48 2.62 -4.38
C PRO A 73 -18.77 1.49 -3.62
N GLY A 74 -19.52 0.61 -2.97
CA GLY A 74 -18.96 -0.46 -2.11
C GLY A 74 -18.02 -1.43 -2.84
N TYR A 75 -18.28 -1.72 -4.12
CA TYR A 75 -17.42 -2.60 -4.92
C TYR A 75 -15.97 -2.08 -5.02
N ARG A 76 -15.76 -0.76 -5.01
CA ARG A 76 -14.42 -0.16 -5.04
C ARG A 76 -13.65 -0.41 -3.75
N SER A 77 -14.35 -0.46 -2.62
CA SER A 77 -13.75 -0.83 -1.35
C SER A 77 -13.32 -2.29 -1.33
N TRP A 78 -14.10 -3.19 -1.94
CA TRP A 78 -13.71 -4.59 -2.12
C TRP A 78 -12.49 -4.75 -3.02
N LEU A 79 -12.42 -4.02 -4.15
CA LEU A 79 -11.26 -4.04 -5.04
C LEU A 79 -10.01 -3.51 -4.34
N PHE A 80 -10.12 -2.40 -3.59
CA PHE A 80 -9.01 -1.86 -2.83
C PHE A 80 -8.52 -2.83 -1.74
N GLY A 81 -9.46 -3.43 -1.00
CA GLY A 81 -9.16 -4.46 -0.01
C GLY A 81 -8.51 -5.70 -0.62
N GLY A 82 -8.96 -6.11 -1.81
CA GLY A 82 -8.33 -7.17 -2.59
C GLY A 82 -6.88 -6.86 -2.93
N GLY A 83 -6.59 -5.64 -3.40
CA GLY A 83 -5.22 -5.22 -3.69
C GLY A 83 -4.32 -5.21 -2.45
N LEU A 84 -4.82 -4.70 -1.31
CA LEU A 84 -4.11 -4.76 -0.02
C LEU A 84 -3.84 -6.21 0.42
N LEU A 85 -4.81 -7.10 0.25
CA LEU A 85 -4.66 -8.52 0.58
C LEU A 85 -3.62 -9.19 -0.33
N THR A 86 -3.62 -8.88 -1.63
CA THR A 86 -2.60 -9.37 -2.56
C THR A 86 -1.20 -8.94 -2.13
N ILE A 87 -1.01 -7.67 -1.72
CA ILE A 87 0.28 -7.20 -1.19
C ILE A 87 0.64 -7.97 0.09
N GLY A 88 -0.31 -8.14 1.01
CA GLY A 88 -0.09 -8.94 2.22
C GLY A 88 0.39 -10.36 1.90
N VAL A 89 -0.30 -11.06 0.99
CA VAL A 89 0.11 -12.40 0.56
C VAL A 89 1.50 -12.38 -0.08
N ALA A 90 1.79 -11.42 -0.96
CA ALA A 90 3.09 -11.35 -1.62
C ALA A 90 4.25 -11.15 -0.61
N LEU A 91 4.03 -10.37 0.45
CA LEU A 91 5.08 -9.93 1.38
C LEU A 91 5.09 -10.66 2.74
N THR A 92 4.13 -11.53 3.03
CA THR A 92 4.11 -12.28 4.31
C THR A 92 4.01 -13.79 4.15
N SER A 93 3.78 -14.27 2.92
CA SER A 93 3.64 -15.70 2.63
C SER A 93 5.01 -16.31 2.32
N PRO A 94 5.07 -17.64 2.06
CA PRO A 94 6.29 -18.29 1.60
C PRO A 94 6.92 -17.65 0.37
N ILE A 95 6.17 -16.87 -0.41
CA ILE A 95 6.71 -16.10 -1.54
C ILE A 95 7.83 -15.18 -1.08
N GLU A 96 7.60 -14.40 -0.01
CA GLU A 96 8.62 -13.52 0.58
C GLU A 96 9.81 -14.31 1.14
N ALA A 97 9.54 -15.46 1.76
CA ALA A 97 10.59 -16.28 2.37
C ALA A 97 11.59 -16.84 1.34
N TYR A 98 11.14 -17.11 0.12
CA TYR A 98 11.96 -17.76 -0.91
C TYR A 98 12.35 -16.84 -2.07
N GLU A 99 11.89 -15.59 -2.12
CA GLU A 99 12.22 -14.69 -3.24
C GLU A 99 13.71 -14.40 -3.37
N GLY A 100 14.43 -14.27 -2.26
CA GLY A 100 15.88 -14.06 -2.26
C GLY A 100 16.70 -15.29 -2.66
N LEU A 101 16.06 -16.47 -2.72
CA LEU A 101 16.72 -17.76 -3.00
C LEU A 101 16.37 -18.29 -4.40
N LEU A 102 15.14 -18.04 -4.86
CA LEU A 102 14.60 -18.61 -6.10
C LEU A 102 14.10 -17.50 -7.02
N PHE A 103 14.79 -17.32 -8.15
CA PHE A 103 14.40 -16.32 -9.17
C PHE A 103 12.94 -16.49 -9.65
N SER A 104 12.45 -17.72 -9.76
CA SER A 104 11.06 -17.98 -10.14
C SER A 104 10.06 -17.43 -9.12
N VAL A 105 10.35 -17.57 -7.83
CA VAL A 105 9.50 -17.04 -6.74
C VAL A 105 9.54 -15.52 -6.73
N HIS A 106 10.72 -14.94 -6.90
CA HIS A 106 10.88 -13.50 -7.05
C HIS A 106 10.06 -12.92 -8.21
N MET A 107 10.06 -13.59 -9.37
CA MET A 107 9.22 -13.15 -10.50
C MET A 107 7.73 -13.29 -10.20
N VAL A 108 7.31 -14.35 -9.50
CA VAL A 108 5.91 -14.49 -9.06
C VAL A 108 5.52 -13.35 -8.11
N GLN A 109 6.40 -12.95 -7.21
CA GLN A 109 6.20 -11.79 -6.33
C GLN A 109 6.01 -10.50 -7.13
N HIS A 110 6.90 -10.21 -8.08
CA HIS A 110 6.77 -9.06 -8.98
C HIS A 110 5.45 -9.08 -9.75
N MET A 111 5.09 -10.23 -10.33
CA MET A 111 3.84 -10.36 -11.11
C MET A 111 2.59 -10.19 -10.23
N LEU A 112 2.58 -10.70 -9.00
CA LEU A 112 1.47 -10.47 -8.08
C LEU A 112 1.32 -8.98 -7.74
N LEU A 113 2.44 -8.30 -7.47
CA LEU A 113 2.41 -6.88 -7.13
C LEU A 113 2.01 -6.00 -8.32
N GLU A 114 2.54 -6.27 -9.50
CA GLU A 114 2.35 -5.45 -10.70
C GLU A 114 1.05 -5.75 -11.45
N LEU A 115 0.69 -7.03 -11.59
CA LEU A 115 -0.44 -7.45 -12.42
C LEU A 115 -1.74 -7.65 -11.62
N VAL A 116 -1.64 -7.83 -10.30
CA VAL A 116 -2.83 -8.07 -9.47
C VAL A 116 -3.03 -6.94 -8.47
N ALA A 117 -2.06 -6.67 -7.60
CA ALA A 117 -2.22 -5.67 -6.55
C ALA A 117 -2.42 -4.25 -7.12
N ALA A 118 -1.54 -3.81 -8.01
CA ALA A 118 -1.60 -2.45 -8.56
C ALA A 118 -2.93 -2.16 -9.31
N PRO A 119 -3.41 -3.03 -10.23
CA PRO A 119 -4.71 -2.81 -10.89
C PRO A 119 -5.90 -2.82 -9.91
N LEU A 120 -5.91 -3.71 -8.90
CA LEU A 120 -6.97 -3.76 -7.89
C LEU A 120 -7.00 -2.48 -7.04
N LEU A 121 -5.85 -2.01 -6.58
CA LEU A 121 -5.73 -0.75 -5.84
C LEU A 121 -6.18 0.43 -6.69
N LEU A 122 -5.80 0.47 -7.97
CA LEU A 122 -6.20 1.52 -8.91
C LEU A 122 -7.72 1.52 -9.13
N ALA A 123 -8.33 0.35 -9.32
CA ALA A 123 -9.77 0.20 -9.49
C ALA A 123 -10.56 0.60 -8.23
N GLY A 124 -9.94 0.52 -7.06
CA GLY A 124 -10.43 1.09 -5.81
C GLY A 124 -10.55 2.62 -5.78
N ALA A 125 -9.96 3.31 -6.77
CA ALA A 125 -9.96 4.77 -6.94
C ALA A 125 -9.60 5.59 -5.68
N PRO A 126 -8.50 5.26 -4.97
CA PRO A 126 -8.13 5.91 -3.70
C PRO A 126 -7.84 7.41 -3.88
N ILE A 127 -7.31 7.83 -5.03
CA ILE A 127 -7.05 9.24 -5.33
C ILE A 127 -8.36 10.04 -5.40
N THR A 128 -9.33 9.53 -6.16
CA THR A 128 -10.66 10.14 -6.27
C THR A 128 -11.37 10.21 -4.91
N LEU A 129 -11.28 9.14 -4.11
CA LEU A 129 -11.83 9.13 -2.76
C LEU A 129 -11.17 10.18 -1.87
N THR A 130 -9.84 10.29 -1.91
CA THR A 130 -9.08 11.26 -1.13
C THR A 130 -9.46 12.69 -1.49
N LEU A 131 -9.55 13.00 -2.79
CA LEU A 131 -9.97 14.32 -3.28
C LEU A 131 -11.39 14.71 -2.83
N ARG A 132 -12.28 13.72 -2.68
CA ARG A 132 -13.64 13.91 -2.14
C ARG A 132 -13.67 14.04 -0.62
N ALA A 133 -12.70 13.46 0.09
CA ALA A 133 -12.63 13.48 1.54
C ALA A 133 -12.01 14.78 2.10
N VAL A 134 -11.09 15.41 1.38
CA VAL A 134 -10.35 16.60 1.82
C VAL A 134 -11.16 17.90 1.71
N ARG A 135 -10.81 18.89 2.55
CA ARG A 135 -11.41 20.23 2.51
C ARG A 135 -11.07 20.95 1.19
N PRO A 136 -11.91 21.90 0.70
CA PRO A 136 -11.67 22.62 -0.54
C PRO A 136 -10.33 23.37 -0.62
N SER A 137 -9.82 23.85 0.52
CA SER A 137 -8.50 24.51 0.62
C SER A 137 -7.34 23.55 0.42
N VAL A 138 -7.44 22.32 0.94
CA VAL A 138 -6.44 21.25 0.76
C VAL A 138 -6.52 20.67 -0.65
N ARG A 139 -7.75 20.50 -1.18
CA ARG A 139 -7.99 20.06 -2.56
C ARG A 139 -7.30 20.97 -3.59
N ARG A 140 -7.40 22.30 -3.43
CA ARG A 140 -6.71 23.26 -4.32
C ARG A 140 -5.19 23.10 -4.30
N ARG A 141 -4.59 22.83 -3.14
CA ARG A 141 -3.13 22.58 -3.02
C ARG A 141 -2.73 21.26 -3.67
N LEU A 142 -3.51 20.18 -3.46
CA LEU A 142 -3.25 18.90 -4.10
C LEU A 142 -3.36 18.98 -5.62
N LEU A 143 -4.38 19.66 -6.14
CA LEU A 143 -4.53 19.87 -7.57
C LEU A 143 -3.41 20.77 -8.15
N ALA A 144 -2.95 21.77 -7.41
CA ALA A 144 -1.81 22.60 -7.83
C ALA A 144 -0.49 21.81 -7.91
N VAL A 145 -0.29 20.82 -7.04
CA VAL A 145 0.86 19.90 -7.11
C VAL A 145 0.71 18.94 -8.29
N LEU A 146 -0.48 18.35 -8.46
CA LEU A 146 -0.77 17.41 -9.55
C LEU A 146 -0.69 18.08 -10.94
N GLN A 147 -1.07 19.36 -11.03
CA GLN A 147 -1.00 20.17 -12.26
C GLN A 147 0.25 21.03 -12.36
N SER A 148 1.24 20.84 -11.47
CA SER A 148 2.53 21.48 -11.66
C SER A 148 3.18 20.95 -12.94
N ARG A 149 3.83 21.83 -13.71
CA ARG A 149 4.40 21.51 -15.04
C ARG A 149 5.31 20.28 -15.07
N VAL A 150 5.80 19.83 -13.93
CA VAL A 150 6.62 18.62 -13.76
C VAL A 150 5.83 17.34 -14.06
N MET A 151 4.52 17.31 -13.80
CA MET A 151 3.64 16.16 -14.06
C MET A 151 3.01 16.15 -15.47
N HIS A 152 3.32 17.13 -16.32
CA HIS A 152 2.81 17.20 -17.69
C HIS A 152 3.84 16.73 -18.74
N VAL A 153 5.04 16.33 -18.30
CA VAL A 153 6.17 15.93 -19.17
C VAL A 153 6.48 14.42 -19.04
N ILE A 154 5.74 13.71 -18.19
CA ILE A 154 5.78 12.24 -18.05
C ILE A 154 4.40 11.72 -18.42
#